data_AF-A0A924G5J7-F1
#
_entry.id   AF-A0A924G5J7-F1
#
_cell.length_a   1.000
_cell.length_b   1.000
_cell.length_c   1.000
_cell.angle_alpha   90.00
_cell.angle_beta   90.00
_cell.angle_gamma   90.00
#
_symmetry.space_group_name_H-M   'P 1'
#
loop_
_entity.id
_entity.type
_entity.pdbx_description
1 polymer ?
#
loop_
_entity_poly.entity_id
_entity_poly.type
_entity_poly.pdbx_seq_one_letter_code
_entity_poly.pdbx_strand_id
1 'polypeptide(L)'
;MKKPMHIFWYGVSDYGASVLAWIIFSLYRRVLLHEGGAEFKELLYQNHFFIITLLAVPVAWIMLFTLTGSYSLSLYRKSRLSELTNALIVTLVGSLVIFFLMLINDSKDNYSYYYRVFFSLLSIQILFVVVGRMLLLLRVKN
;
A
#
# COMPACT_ATOMS: atom_id res chain seq x y z
N MET A 1 -3.58 -33.66 -2.09
CA MET A 1 -4.60 -32.61 -2.32
C MET A 1 -4.22 -31.37 -1.52
N LYS A 2 -3.92 -30.22 -2.17
CA LYS A 2 -3.60 -28.97 -1.45
C LYS A 2 -4.87 -28.45 -0.78
N LYS A 3 -4.81 -28.09 0.52
CA LYS A 3 -5.95 -27.53 1.25
C LYS A 3 -6.43 -26.23 0.56
N PRO A 4 -7.75 -25.99 0.45
CA PRO A 4 -8.25 -24.77 -0.17
C PRO A 4 -7.78 -23.56 0.64
N MET A 5 -7.08 -22.63 -0.02
CA MET A 5 -6.57 -21.44 0.66
C MET A 5 -7.72 -20.46 0.86
N HIS A 6 -7.98 -20.09 2.11
CA HIS A 6 -9.08 -19.18 2.45
C HIS A 6 -8.76 -17.75 1.99
N ILE A 7 -9.76 -17.00 1.55
CA ILE A 7 -9.62 -15.61 1.09
C ILE A 7 -9.04 -14.69 2.19
N PHE A 8 -9.18 -15.09 3.45
CA PHE A 8 -8.59 -14.41 4.60
C PHE A 8 -7.07 -14.20 4.46
N TRP A 9 -6.33 -15.20 3.95
CA TRP A 9 -4.88 -15.08 3.74
C TRP A 9 -4.51 -14.03 2.69
N TYR A 10 -5.44 -13.75 1.76
CA TYR A 10 -5.29 -12.68 0.78
C TYR A 10 -5.35 -11.30 1.47
N GLY A 11 -6.32 -11.09 2.37
CA GLY A 11 -6.42 -9.87 3.16
C GLY A 11 -5.22 -9.67 4.10
N VAL A 12 -4.73 -10.73 4.74
CA VAL A 12 -3.51 -10.67 5.58
C VAL A 12 -2.29 -10.27 4.76
N SER A 13 -2.13 -10.82 3.56
CA SER A 13 -1.05 -10.45 2.65
C SER A 13 -1.15 -9.00 2.20
N ASP A 14 -2.35 -8.52 1.83
CA ASP A 14 -2.56 -7.14 1.43
C ASP A 14 -2.28 -6.16 2.58
N TYR A 15 -2.62 -6.54 3.82
CA TYR A 15 -2.36 -5.74 5.00
C TYR A 15 -0.85 -5.64 5.27
N GLY A 16 -0.14 -6.77 5.30
CA GLY A 16 1.30 -6.80 5.47
C GLY A 16 2.05 -6.05 4.36
N ALA A 17 1.60 -6.20 3.11
CA ALA A 17 2.11 -5.45 1.97
C ALA A 17 1.93 -3.94 2.15
N SER A 18 0.75 -3.50 2.60
CA SER A 18 0.44 -2.08 2.83
C SER A 18 1.23 -1.49 4.00
N VAL A 19 1.45 -2.25 5.07
CA VAL A 19 2.33 -1.84 6.19
C VAL A 19 3.76 -1.62 5.70
N LEU A 20 4.33 -2.60 4.98
CA LEU A 20 5.69 -2.50 4.45
C LEU A 20 5.84 -1.34 3.45
N ALA A 21 4.87 -1.19 2.56
CA ALA A 21 4.82 -0.09 1.61
C ALA A 21 4.80 1.27 2.32
N TRP A 22 3.98 1.43 3.36
CA TRP A 22 3.89 2.67 4.11
C TRP A 22 5.18 3.00 4.88
N ILE A 23 5.84 2.00 5.46
CA ILE A 23 7.14 2.19 6.13
C ILE A 23 8.17 2.70 5.13
N ILE A 24 8.31 2.01 3.99
CA ILE A 24 9.30 2.37 2.96
C ILE A 24 9.01 3.76 2.38
N PHE A 25 7.74 4.04 2.10
CA PHE A 25 7.31 5.35 1.63
C PHE A 25 7.61 6.45 2.65
N SER A 26 7.35 6.22 3.94
CA SER A 26 7.59 7.21 4.99
C SER A 26 9.07 7.53 5.16
N LEU A 27 9.94 6.51 5.05
CA LEU A 27 11.40 6.71 5.04
C LEU A 27 11.83 7.54 3.82
N TYR A 28 11.30 7.22 2.64
CA TYR A 28 11.59 7.96 1.42
C TYR A 28 11.09 9.41 1.47
N ARG A 29 9.90 9.64 2.03
CA ARG A 29 9.31 10.98 2.23
C ARG A 29 10.19 11.86 3.11
N ARG A 30 10.77 11.34 4.20
CA ARG A 30 11.71 12.10 5.04
C ARG A 30 12.96 12.55 4.29
N VAL A 31 13.51 11.66 3.45
CA VAL A 31 14.65 12.00 2.57
C VAL A 31 14.27 13.13 1.62
N LEU A 32 13.07 13.11 1.02
CA LEU A 32 12.59 14.19 0.17
C LEU A 32 12.36 15.50 0.95
N LEU A 33 11.92 15.42 2.20
CA LEU A 33 11.69 16.59 3.06
C LEU A 33 12.98 17.20 3.62
N HIS A 34 14.11 16.48 3.52
CA HIS A 34 15.40 16.85 4.11
C HIS A 34 15.38 16.91 5.66
N GLU A 35 14.46 16.17 6.29
CA GLU A 35 14.24 16.14 7.75
C GLU A 35 15.22 15.22 8.51
N GLY A 36 16.43 15.04 7.99
CA GLY A 36 17.48 14.21 8.58
C GLY A 36 17.23 12.70 8.42
N GLY A 37 18.10 12.04 7.65
CA GLY A 37 18.31 10.58 7.68
C GLY A 37 17.15 9.65 7.28
N ALA A 38 17.51 8.41 6.91
CA ALA A 38 16.56 7.31 6.67
C ALA A 38 16.49 6.36 7.88
N GLU A 39 16.64 6.88 9.10
CA GLU A 39 16.67 6.05 10.31
C GLU A 39 15.26 5.68 10.77
N PHE A 40 14.98 4.38 10.75
CA PHE A 40 13.69 3.83 11.21
C PHE A 40 13.42 4.09 12.70
N LYS A 41 14.47 4.17 13.53
CA LYS A 41 14.34 4.40 14.97
C LYS A 41 13.77 5.79 15.26
N GLU A 42 14.27 6.83 14.59
CA GLU A 42 13.72 8.19 14.74
C GLU A 42 12.25 8.25 14.32
N LEU A 43 11.89 7.57 13.23
CA LEU A 43 10.54 7.51 12.71
C LEU A 43 9.54 6.96 13.77
N LEU A 44 9.96 5.94 14.52
CA LEU A 44 9.14 5.35 15.59
C LEU A 44 9.07 6.20 16.86
N TYR A 45 10.16 6.84 17.28
CA TYR A 45 10.22 7.50 18.58
C TYR A 45 9.89 9.00 18.55
N GLN A 46 10.12 9.68 17.42
CA GLN A 46 10.00 11.13 17.33
C GLN A 46 8.75 11.60 16.57
N ASN A 47 8.07 10.71 15.84
CA ASN A 47 6.96 11.08 14.97
C ASN A 47 5.66 10.37 15.36
N HIS A 48 4.87 10.99 16.24
CA HIS A 48 3.57 10.45 16.66
C HIS A 48 2.59 10.30 15.48
N PHE A 49 2.65 11.22 14.52
CA PHE A 49 1.86 11.13 13.29
C PHE A 49 2.21 9.88 12.48
N PHE A 50 3.49 9.52 12.41
CA PHE A 50 3.91 8.28 11.76
C PHE A 50 3.28 7.03 12.41
N ILE A 51 3.28 6.92 13.75
CA ILE A 51 2.67 5.77 14.43
C ILE A 51 1.17 5.66 14.11
N ILE A 52 0.45 6.78 14.14
CA ILE A 52 -0.99 6.81 13.80
C ILE A 52 -1.20 6.36 12.36
N THR A 53 -0.44 6.92 11.42
CA THR A 53 -0.58 6.59 9.99
C THR A 53 -0.15 5.17 9.65
N LEU A 54 0.83 4.60 10.38
CA LEU A 54 1.27 3.22 10.24
C LEU A 54 0.15 2.21 10.52
N LEU A 55 -0.79 2.55 11.40
CA LEU A 55 -1.97 1.73 11.66
C LEU A 55 -3.14 2.12 10.73
N ALA A 56 -3.39 3.42 10.57
CA ALA A 56 -4.56 3.91 9.83
C ALA A 56 -4.49 3.64 8.33
N VAL A 57 -3.33 3.85 7.69
CA VAL A 57 -3.20 3.75 6.23
C VAL A 57 -3.39 2.30 5.74
N PRO A 58 -2.75 1.27 6.33
CA PRO A 58 -3.01 -0.11 5.93
C PRO A 58 -4.47 -0.53 6.14
N VAL A 59 -5.13 -0.05 7.19
CA VAL A 59 -6.55 -0.33 7.42
C VAL A 59 -7.42 0.35 6.34
N ALA A 60 -7.12 1.58 5.97
CA ALA A 60 -7.80 2.27 4.86
C ALA A 60 -7.66 1.51 3.53
N TRP A 61 -6.48 0.94 3.25
CA TRP A 61 -6.27 0.08 2.08
C TRP A 61 -7.15 -1.17 2.10
N ILE A 62 -7.21 -1.88 3.23
CA ILE A 62 -8.08 -3.06 3.36
C ILE A 62 -9.55 -2.69 3.19
N MET A 63 -9.98 -1.55 3.71
CA MET A 63 -11.35 -1.05 3.49
C MET A 63 -11.61 -0.81 1.99
N LEU A 64 -10.71 -0.12 1.28
CA LEU A 64 -10.86 0.12 -0.16
C LEU A 64 -10.90 -1.18 -0.97
N PHE A 65 -10.01 -2.13 -0.69
CA PHE A 65 -10.02 -3.43 -1.35
C PHE A 65 -11.31 -4.21 -1.06
N THR A 66 -11.84 -4.12 0.16
CA THR A 66 -13.12 -4.71 0.52
C THR A 66 -14.27 -4.08 -0.27
N LEU A 67 -14.34 -2.74 -0.33
CA LEU A 67 -15.39 -2.02 -1.05
C LEU A 67 -15.40 -2.31 -2.55
N THR A 68 -14.21 -2.51 -3.13
CA THR A 68 -14.06 -2.85 -4.56
C THR A 68 -14.27 -4.34 -4.86
N GLY A 69 -14.63 -5.14 -3.85
CA GLY A 69 -14.90 -6.56 -4.00
C GLY A 69 -13.66 -7.42 -4.19
N SER A 70 -12.46 -6.95 -3.81
CA SER A 70 -11.24 -7.77 -3.91
C SER A 70 -11.33 -9.08 -3.10
N TYR A 71 -12.19 -9.14 -2.07
CA TYR A 71 -12.36 -10.32 -1.21
C TYR A 71 -13.70 -11.05 -1.39
N SER A 72 -14.55 -10.66 -2.34
CA SER A 72 -15.90 -11.26 -2.51
C SER A 72 -15.90 -12.57 -3.30
N LEU A 73 -14.91 -12.77 -4.17
CA LEU A 73 -14.80 -13.95 -5.04
C LEU A 73 -13.71 -14.90 -4.54
N SER A 74 -13.99 -16.20 -4.63
CA SER A 74 -13.00 -17.25 -4.34
C SER A 74 -11.74 -17.08 -5.20
N LEU A 75 -10.56 -17.31 -4.62
CA LEU A 75 -9.24 -17.23 -5.29
C LEU A 75 -9.16 -18.07 -6.59
N TYR A 76 -9.94 -19.14 -6.67
CA TYR A 76 -9.95 -20.08 -7.79
C TYR A 76 -10.66 -19.56 -9.05
N ARG A 77 -11.57 -18.59 -8.91
CA ARG A 77 -12.32 -18.00 -10.04
C ARG A 77 -11.68 -16.73 -10.60
N LYS A 78 -10.70 -16.17 -9.90
CA LYS A 78 -10.04 -14.90 -10.29
C LYS A 78 -8.98 -15.13 -11.36
N SER A 79 -9.02 -14.33 -12.43
CA SER A 79 -7.95 -14.30 -13.44
C SER A 79 -6.79 -13.42 -12.95
N ARG A 80 -5.55 -13.77 -13.31
CA ARG A 80 -4.35 -13.01 -12.89
C ARG A 80 -4.40 -11.56 -13.41
N LEU A 81 -4.89 -11.39 -14.64
CA LEU A 81 -5.02 -10.07 -15.29
C LEU A 81 -6.09 -9.21 -14.60
N SER A 82 -7.25 -9.79 -14.24
CA SER A 82 -8.32 -9.06 -13.56
C SER A 82 -7.86 -8.55 -12.19
N GLU A 83 -7.10 -9.34 -11.43
CA GLU A 83 -6.53 -8.92 -10.15
C GLU A 83 -5.52 -7.79 -10.31
N LEU A 84 -4.68 -7.83 -11.35
CA LEU A 84 -3.72 -6.78 -11.63
C LEU A 84 -4.42 -5.46 -11.98
N THR A 85 -5.42 -5.50 -12.87
CA THR A 85 -6.19 -4.30 -13.26
C THR A 85 -6.97 -3.73 -12.07
N ASN A 86 -7.58 -4.59 -11.24
CA ASN A 86 -8.26 -4.16 -10.02
C ASN A 86 -7.26 -3.50 -9.05
N ALA A 87 -6.12 -4.13 -8.79
CA ALA A 87 -5.08 -3.57 -7.93
C ALA A 87 -4.57 -2.21 -8.46
N LEU A 88 -4.33 -2.08 -9.77
CA LEU A 88 -3.95 -0.82 -10.42
C LEU A 88 -4.95 0.29 -10.15
N ILE A 89 -6.23 0.05 -10.44
CA ILE A 89 -7.28 1.06 -10.29
C ILE A 89 -7.45 1.46 -8.82
N VAL A 90 -7.53 0.48 -7.91
CA VAL A 90 -7.74 0.74 -6.49
C VAL A 90 -6.55 1.46 -5.87
N THR A 91 -5.32 1.05 -6.22
CA THR A 91 -4.12 1.74 -5.73
C THR A 91 -3.96 3.14 -6.29
N LEU A 92 -4.37 3.39 -7.54
CA LEU A 92 -4.40 4.74 -8.11
C LEU A 92 -5.37 5.65 -7.34
N VAL A 93 -6.62 5.20 -7.17
CA VAL A 93 -7.65 5.98 -6.46
C VAL A 93 -7.29 6.19 -4.99
N GLY A 94 -6.85 5.13 -4.29
CA GLY A 94 -6.44 5.24 -2.89
C GLY A 94 -5.23 6.16 -2.70
N SER A 95 -4.26 6.13 -3.63
CA SER A 95 -3.10 7.02 -3.56
C SER A 95 -3.49 8.48 -3.77
N LEU A 96 -4.46 8.76 -4.66
CA LEU A 96 -5.02 10.11 -4.83
C LEU A 96 -5.69 10.60 -3.54
N VAL A 97 -6.49 9.74 -2.89
CA VAL A 97 -7.15 10.10 -1.62
C VAL A 97 -6.14 10.38 -0.52
N ILE A 98 -5.15 9.50 -0.31
CA ILE A 98 -4.09 9.69 0.69
C ILE A 98 -3.29 10.97 0.39
N PHE A 99 -3.00 11.23 -0.89
CA PHE A 99 -2.28 12.42 -1.30
C PHE A 99 -3.00 13.71 -0.89
N PHE A 100 -4.28 13.85 -1.21
CA PHE A 100 -5.05 15.05 -0.85
C PHE A 100 -5.31 15.18 0.66
N LEU A 101 -5.42 14.07 1.40
CA LEU A 101 -5.69 14.12 2.84
C LEU A 101 -4.44 14.38 3.67
N MET A 102 -3.30 13.83 3.28
CA MET A 102 -2.11 13.77 4.13
C MET A 102 -0.88 14.48 3.56
N LEU A 103 -0.68 14.41 2.24
CA LEU A 103 0.59 14.78 1.62
C LEU A 103 0.58 16.19 1.02
N ILE A 104 -0.60 16.73 0.73
CA ILE A 104 -0.74 18.09 0.18
C ILE A 104 -0.33 19.18 1.20
N ASN A 105 -0.36 18.87 2.49
CA ASN A 105 -0.01 19.80 3.56
C ASN A 105 1.50 19.91 3.81
N ASP A 106 2.32 19.17 3.06
CA ASP A 106 3.77 19.20 3.22
C ASP A 106 4.32 20.57 2.80
N SER A 107 5.03 21.25 3.70
CA SER A 107 5.49 22.63 3.48
C SER A 107 6.69 22.70 2.53
N LYS A 108 6.43 22.51 1.23
CA LYS A 108 7.42 22.66 0.15
C LYS A 108 6.87 23.53 -0.97
N ASP A 109 7.60 24.61 -1.27
CA ASP A 109 7.27 25.55 -2.37
C ASP A 109 7.62 25.00 -3.77
N ASN A 110 7.89 23.70 -3.90
CA ASN A 110 8.32 23.08 -5.15
C ASN A 110 7.30 22.06 -5.65
N TYR A 111 6.63 22.35 -6.78
CA TYR A 111 5.70 21.42 -7.42
C TYR A 111 6.30 20.06 -7.77
N SER A 112 7.60 19.99 -8.08
CA SER A 112 8.29 18.72 -8.36
C SER A 112 8.23 17.74 -7.18
N TYR A 113 8.19 18.27 -5.96
CA TYR A 113 8.08 17.46 -4.74
C TYR A 113 6.79 16.63 -4.74
N TYR A 114 5.64 17.27 -4.98
CA TYR A 114 4.34 16.62 -4.94
C TYR A 114 4.20 15.51 -5.98
N TYR A 115 4.75 15.70 -7.19
CA TYR A 115 4.79 14.63 -8.19
C TYR A 115 5.62 13.43 -7.70
N ARG A 116 6.81 13.68 -7.16
CA ARG A 116 7.69 12.60 -6.64
C ARG A 116 7.04 11.83 -5.50
N VAL A 117 6.40 12.53 -4.56
CA VAL A 117 5.73 11.90 -3.43
C VAL A 117 4.53 11.07 -3.89
N PHE A 118 3.68 11.62 -4.76
CA PHE A 118 2.54 10.89 -5.29
C PHE A 118 2.95 9.62 -6.04
N PHE A 119 3.87 9.74 -7.00
CA PHE A 119 4.30 8.60 -7.81
C PHE A 119 5.09 7.58 -6.99
N SER A 120 5.89 7.99 -6.00
CA SER A 120 6.56 7.05 -5.10
C SER A 120 5.56 6.27 -4.24
N LEU A 121 4.55 6.92 -3.66
CA LEU A 121 3.47 6.23 -2.93
C LEU A 121 2.78 5.20 -3.83
N LEU A 122 2.35 5.63 -5.02
CA LEU A 122 1.65 4.79 -5.98
C LEU A 122 2.50 3.57 -6.37
N SER A 123 3.75 3.79 -6.78
CA SER A 123 4.65 2.74 -7.24
C SER A 123 5.02 1.75 -6.13
N ILE A 124 5.29 2.23 -4.91
CA ILE A 124 5.63 1.36 -3.79
C ILE A 124 4.39 0.53 -3.41
N GLN A 125 3.24 1.17 -3.22
CA GLN A 125 2.02 0.46 -2.81
C GLN A 125 1.62 -0.61 -3.82
N ILE A 126 1.58 -0.25 -5.11
CA ILE A 126 1.18 -1.20 -6.14
C ILE A 126 2.15 -2.37 -6.27
N LEU A 127 3.46 -2.12 -6.17
CA LEU A 127 4.47 -3.16 -6.24
C LEU A 127 4.26 -4.20 -5.13
N PHE A 128 4.15 -3.76 -3.88
CA PHE A 128 3.99 -4.65 -2.74
C PHE A 128 2.69 -5.45 -2.80
N VAL A 129 1.57 -4.80 -3.14
CA VAL A 129 0.27 -5.46 -3.26
C VAL A 129 0.28 -6.49 -4.39
N VAL A 130 0.75 -6.12 -5.58
CA VAL A 130 0.79 -7.04 -6.74
C VAL A 130 1.71 -8.22 -6.46
N VAL A 131 2.90 -7.99 -5.90
CA VAL A 131 3.83 -9.08 -5.56
C VAL A 131 3.19 -10.05 -4.56
N GLY A 132 2.60 -9.55 -3.48
CA GLY A 132 1.92 -10.39 -2.49
C GLY A 132 0.79 -11.22 -3.10
N ARG A 133 -0.09 -10.58 -3.87
CA ARG A 133 -1.22 -11.23 -4.55
C ARG A 133 -0.76 -12.28 -5.56
N MET A 134 0.26 -11.99 -6.36
CA MET A 134 0.78 -12.92 -7.37
C MET A 134 1.44 -14.15 -6.74
N LEU A 135 2.22 -13.97 -5.67
CA LEU A 135 2.81 -15.09 -4.93
C LEU A 135 1.75 -16.05 -4.38
N LEU A 136 0.65 -15.51 -3.84
CA LEU A 136 -0.47 -16.33 -3.37
C LEU A 136 -1.19 -17.04 -4.52
N LEU A 137 -1.46 -16.35 -5.62
CA LEU A 137 -2.12 -16.94 -6.80
C LEU A 137 -1.26 -18.04 -7.45
N LEU A 138 0.06 -17.91 -7.46
CA LEU A 138 0.98 -18.94 -7.93
C LEU A 138 0.90 -20.20 -7.07
N ARG A 139 0.84 -20.05 -5.74
CA ARG A 139 0.74 -21.17 -4.80
C ARG A 139 -0.58 -21.94 -4.87
N VAL A 140 -1.66 -21.25 -5.27
CA VAL A 140 -3.01 -21.83 -5.39
C VAL A 140 -3.21 -22.56 -6.72
N LYS A 141 -2.61 -22.06 -7.81
CA LYS A 141 -2.83 -22.58 -9.17
C LYS A 141 -1.81 -23.62 -9.63
N ASN A 142 -0.64 -23.69 -8.97
CA ASN A 142 0.31 -24.82 -9.07
C ASN A 142 0.05 -25.80 -7.93
#